data_AF-A0A7S8C8B5-F1
#
_entry.id   AF-A0A7S8C8B5-F1
#
_cell.length_a   1.000
_cell.length_b   1.000
_cell.length_c   1.000
_cell.angle_alpha   90.00
_cell.angle_beta   90.00
_cell.angle_gamma   90.00
#
_symmetry.space_group_name_H-M   'P 1'
#
loop_
_entity.id
_entity.type
_entity.pdbx_description
1 polymer ?
#
loop_
_entity_poly.entity_id
_entity_poly.type
_entity_poly.pdbx_seq_one_letter_code
_entity_poly.pdbx_strand_id
1 'polypeptide(L)'
;MIRTLVHTFYGRVRDDEALGPIFAAELGDDWGPHLDKMCDFWSSVMLTTGRYKGRPLPAHMKVEAIREEHFARWLALFSETAREVCPPREADAFIARASRIAESFKLAMFFRLPPAGAPPRPSDPSR
;
A
#
# COMPACT_ATOMS: atom_id res chain seq x y z
N MET A 1 9.84 17.05 5.12
CA MET A 1 9.57 16.23 3.91
C MET A 1 8.75 14.98 4.22
N ILE A 2 9.28 13.94 4.89
CA ILE A 2 8.53 12.68 5.13
C ILE A 2 7.20 12.93 5.86
N ARG A 3 7.22 13.70 6.95
CA ARG A 3 6.00 14.06 7.67
C ARG A 3 4.98 14.75 6.75
N THR A 4 5.42 15.73 5.98
CA THR A 4 4.57 16.44 5.00
C THR A 4 3.97 15.48 3.98
N LEU A 5 4.78 14.62 3.34
CA LEU A 5 4.31 13.61 2.40
C LEU A 5 3.25 12.70 3.03
N VAL A 6 3.55 12.13 4.20
CA VAL A 6 2.66 11.19 4.89
C VAL A 6 1.33 11.85 5.27
N HIS A 7 1.37 13.03 5.89
CA HIS A 7 0.15 13.72 6.32
C HIS A 7 -0.69 14.18 5.12
N THR A 8 -0.09 14.76 4.08
CA THR A 8 -0.83 15.14 2.86
C THR A 8 -1.44 13.93 2.18
N PHE A 9 -0.67 12.84 2.06
CA PHE A 9 -1.14 11.62 1.41
C PHE A 9 -2.33 11.00 2.15
N TYR A 10 -2.22 10.83 3.47
CA TYR A 10 -3.31 10.23 4.25
C TYR A 10 -4.51 11.15 4.43
N GLY A 11 -4.34 12.48 4.31
CA GLY A 11 -5.45 13.40 4.14
C GLY A 11 -6.27 13.04 2.89
N ARG A 12 -5.61 12.85 1.75
CA ARG A 12 -6.29 12.42 0.50
C ARG A 12 -6.89 11.03 0.60
N VAL A 13 -6.21 10.08 1.26
CA VAL A 13 -6.75 8.73 1.49
C VAL A 13 -8.02 8.76 2.33
N ARG A 14 -8.08 9.63 3.34
CA ARG A 14 -9.26 9.79 4.19
C ARG A 14 -10.47 10.28 3.39
N ASP A 15 -10.24 11.18 2.43
CA ASP A 15 -11.30 11.76 1.59
C ASP A 15 -11.63 10.90 0.35
N ASP A 16 -10.88 9.81 0.11
CA ASP A 16 -11.08 8.94 -1.03
C ASP A 16 -12.24 7.97 -0.84
N GLU A 17 -13.15 7.89 -1.81
CA GLU A 17 -14.36 7.06 -1.70
C GLU A 17 -14.09 5.56 -1.61
N ALA A 18 -12.98 5.07 -2.18
CA ALA A 18 -12.64 3.65 -2.18
C ALA A 18 -11.75 3.27 -0.99
N LEU A 19 -10.78 4.12 -0.64
CA LEU A 19 -9.83 3.84 0.44
C LEU A 19 -10.31 4.33 1.81
N GLY A 20 -10.94 5.50 1.86
CA GLY A 20 -11.39 6.15 3.09
C GLY A 20 -12.19 5.21 3.99
N PRO A 21 -13.23 4.51 3.48
CA PRO A 21 -14.01 3.56 4.27
C PRO A 21 -13.20 2.39 4.85
N ILE A 22 -12.18 1.90 4.13
CA ILE A 22 -11.32 0.80 4.59
C ILE A 22 -10.47 1.27 5.78
N PHE A 23 -9.85 2.45 5.66
CA PHE A 23 -9.05 3.01 6.75
C PHE A 23 -9.91 3.44 7.93
N ALA A 24 -11.10 3.99 7.70
CA ALA A 24 -12.02 4.37 8.76
C ALA A 24 -12.51 3.15 9.56
N ALA A 25 -12.75 2.01 8.91
CA ALA A 25 -13.12 0.77 9.59
C ALA A 25 -12.01 0.24 10.52
N GLU A 26 -10.74 0.40 10.13
CA GLU A 26 -9.59 -0.11 10.88
C GLU A 26 -9.03 0.87 11.93
N LEU A 27 -9.12 2.19 11.65
CA LEU A 27 -8.50 3.24 12.48
C LEU A 27 -9.52 4.04 13.29
N GLY A 28 -10.80 4.04 12.88
CA GLY A 28 -11.81 4.94 13.43
C GLY A 28 -11.47 6.41 13.17
N ASP A 29 -11.74 7.26 14.17
CA ASP A 29 -11.54 8.70 14.10
C ASP A 29 -10.11 9.15 14.47
N ASP A 30 -9.35 8.32 15.18
CA ASP A 30 -7.98 8.66 15.61
C ASP A 30 -6.91 8.15 14.64
N TRP A 31 -6.57 9.02 13.69
CA TRP A 31 -5.53 8.74 12.70
C TRP A 31 -4.11 9.02 13.22
N GLY A 32 -3.96 9.72 14.35
CA GLY A 32 -2.67 10.21 14.84
C GLY A 32 -1.62 9.10 14.99
N PRO A 33 -1.92 8.02 15.74
CA PRO A 33 -0.99 6.91 15.93
C PRO A 33 -0.57 6.23 14.62
N HIS A 34 -1.48 6.14 13.64
CA HIS A 34 -1.18 5.58 12.34
C HIS A 34 -0.25 6.48 11.53
N LEU A 35 -0.49 7.80 11.52
CA LEU A 35 0.36 8.76 10.81
C LEU A 35 1.80 8.78 11.35
N ASP A 36 1.98 8.73 12.67
CA ASP A 36 3.32 8.66 13.26
C ASP A 36 4.03 7.35 12.91
N LYS A 37 3.31 6.22 12.95
CA LYS A 37 3.83 4.91 12.51
C LYS A 37 4.26 4.92 11.05
N MET A 38 3.50 5.60 10.18
CA MET A 38 3.82 5.72 8.76
C MET A 38 5.01 6.66 8.51
N CYS A 39 5.19 7.69 9.33
CA CYS A 39 6.41 8.50 9.32
C CYS A 39 7.65 7.66 9.66
N ASP A 40 7.57 6.83 10.70
CA ASP A 40 8.67 5.92 11.08
C ASP A 40 8.94 4.87 10.00
N PHE A 41 7.88 4.33 9.39
CA PHE A 41 7.99 3.38 8.29
C PHE A 41 8.76 3.98 7.11
N TRP A 42 8.32 5.13 6.59
CA TRP A 42 8.97 5.78 5.46
C TRP A 42 10.37 6.28 5.79
N SER A 43 10.62 6.71 7.03
CA SER A 43 11.97 7.02 7.50
C SER A 43 12.88 5.80 7.47
N SER A 44 12.37 4.61 7.80
CA SER A 44 13.15 3.38 7.77
C SER A 44 13.38 2.88 6.35
N VAL A 45 12.38 2.97 5.48
CA VAL A 45 12.44 2.54 4.08
C VAL A 45 13.40 3.40 3.25
N MET A 46 13.38 4.72 3.46
CA MET A 46 14.16 5.64 2.63
C MET A 46 15.54 5.96 3.20
N LEU A 47 15.67 6.00 4.52
CA LEU A 47 16.87 6.48 5.19
C LEU A 47 17.55 5.40 6.05
N THR A 48 17.06 4.16 6.03
CA THR A 48 17.62 3.02 6.78
C THR A 48 17.76 3.31 8.28
N THR A 49 16.85 4.12 8.84
CA THR A 49 16.97 4.60 10.23
C THR A 49 16.63 3.55 11.28
N GLY A 50 15.94 2.46 10.90
CA GLY A 50 15.52 1.40 11.82
C GLY A 50 14.44 1.81 12.84
N ARG A 51 13.76 2.95 12.65
CA ARG A 51 12.71 3.44 13.56
C ARG A 51 11.47 2.55 13.55
N TYR A 52 11.15 1.98 12.39
CA TYR A 52 10.02 1.08 12.22
C TYR A 52 10.43 -0.37 12.47
N LYS A 53 9.82 -0.99 13.48
CA LYS A 53 10.03 -2.39 13.87
C LYS A 53 8.84 -3.30 13.54
N GLY A 54 7.83 -2.76 12.86
CA GLY A 54 6.61 -3.49 12.53
C GLY A 54 6.78 -4.46 11.37
N ARG A 55 5.76 -5.29 11.16
CA ARG A 55 5.64 -6.15 9.98
C ARG A 55 4.41 -5.68 9.20
N PRO A 56 4.59 -4.98 8.06
CA PRO A 56 3.47 -4.33 7.38
C PRO A 56 2.56 -5.36 6.71
N LEU A 57 3.12 -6.41 6.07
CA LEU A 57 2.32 -7.42 5.37
C LEU A 57 1.27 -8.11 6.26
N PRO A 58 1.60 -8.66 7.46
CA PRO A 58 0.58 -9.25 8.34
C PRO A 58 -0.53 -8.29 8.77
N ALA A 59 -0.28 -6.98 8.82
CA ALA A 59 -1.33 -6.00 9.12
C ALA A 59 -2.30 -5.88 7.94
N HIS A 60 -1.81 -5.89 6.69
CA HIS A 60 -2.65 -5.80 5.50
C HIS A 60 -3.44 -7.09 5.25
N MET A 61 -2.85 -8.26 5.54
CA MET A 61 -3.52 -9.57 5.41
C MET A 61 -4.75 -9.72 6.33
N LYS A 62 -4.82 -8.96 7.43
CA LYS A 62 -5.95 -9.00 8.36
C LYS A 62 -7.16 -8.21 7.89
N VAL A 63 -6.99 -7.33 6.91
CA VAL A 63 -8.04 -6.46 6.41
C VAL A 63 -8.70 -7.11 5.20
N GLU A 64 -9.83 -7.78 5.42
CA GLU A 64 -10.52 -8.56 4.39
C GLU A 64 -11.09 -7.70 3.25
N ALA A 65 -11.34 -6.41 3.50
CA ALA A 65 -11.87 -5.48 2.51
C ALA A 65 -10.84 -5.09 1.43
N ILE A 66 -9.55 -5.34 1.65
CA ILE A 66 -8.50 -4.98 0.68
C ILE A 66 -8.61 -5.88 -0.55
N ARG A 67 -8.61 -5.22 -1.72
CA ARG A 67 -8.62 -5.83 -3.06
C ARG A 67 -7.52 -5.22 -3.93
N GLU A 68 -7.22 -5.83 -5.06
CA GLU A 68 -6.14 -5.39 -5.95
C GLU A 68 -6.29 -3.95 -6.45
N GLU A 69 -7.51 -3.52 -6.72
CA GLU A 69 -7.86 -2.17 -7.18
C GLU A 69 -7.52 -1.09 -6.16
N HIS A 70 -7.58 -1.42 -4.85
CA HIS A 70 -7.22 -0.49 -3.79
C HIS A 70 -5.72 -0.18 -3.80
N PHE A 71 -4.87 -1.15 -4.15
CA PHE A 71 -3.43 -0.89 -4.33
C PHE A 71 -3.17 0.07 -5.48
N ALA A 72 -3.87 -0.09 -6.60
CA ALA A 72 -3.73 0.82 -7.73
C ALA A 72 -4.16 2.25 -7.37
N ARG A 73 -5.30 2.40 -6.67
CA ARG A 73 -5.78 3.70 -6.19
C ARG A 73 -4.83 4.34 -5.20
N TRP A 74 -4.33 3.56 -4.24
CA TRP A 74 -3.38 4.00 -3.23
C TRP A 74 -2.07 4.47 -3.87
N LEU A 75 -1.52 3.73 -4.83
CA LEU A 75 -0.29 4.09 -5.55
C LEU A 75 -0.48 5.35 -6.40
N ALA A 76 -1.65 5.52 -7.03
CA ALA A 76 -1.95 6.72 -7.81
C ALA A 76 -1.93 7.98 -6.92
N LEU A 77 -2.68 7.95 -5.80
CA LEU A 77 -2.72 9.06 -4.84
C LEU A 77 -1.34 9.33 -4.22
N PHE A 78 -0.59 8.27 -3.90
CA PHE A 78 0.76 8.41 -3.33
C PHE A 78 1.71 9.05 -4.32
N SER A 79 1.65 8.63 -5.59
CA SER A 79 2.51 9.17 -6.65
C SER A 79 2.21 10.63 -6.94
N GLU A 80 0.93 10.99 -7.01
CA GLU A 80 0.50 12.38 -7.17
C GLU A 80 1.03 13.23 -6.00
N THR A 81 0.80 12.78 -4.77
CA THR A 81 1.23 13.51 -3.57
C THR A 81 2.76 13.64 -3.53
N ALA A 82 3.50 12.58 -3.84
CA ALA A 82 4.96 12.61 -3.85
C ALA A 82 5.51 13.61 -4.87
N ARG A 83 4.93 13.68 -6.07
CA ARG A 83 5.34 14.65 -7.11
C ARG A 83 5.05 16.10 -6.73
N GLU A 84 4.02 16.33 -5.92
CA GLU A 84 3.68 17.67 -5.43
C GLU A 84 4.59 18.14 -4.28
N VAL A 85 4.88 17.26 -3.32
CA VAL A 85 5.50 17.66 -2.05
C VAL A 85 7.00 17.38 -1.96
N CYS A 86 7.54 16.56 -2.86
CA CYS A 86 8.96 16.20 -2.88
C CYS A 86 9.65 16.73 -4.14
N PRO A 87 10.96 17.02 -4.07
CA PRO A 87 11.72 17.27 -5.29
C PRO A 87 11.70 16.03 -6.20
N PRO A 88 11.84 16.20 -7.54
CA PRO A 88 11.57 15.12 -8.51
C PRO A 88 12.33 13.82 -8.24
N ARG A 89 13.62 13.92 -7.89
CA ARG A 89 14.47 12.76 -7.61
C ARG A 89 13.99 11.97 -6.40
N GLU A 90 13.63 12.66 -5.33
CA GLU A 90 13.10 12.05 -4.11
C GLU A 90 11.71 11.46 -4.36
N ALA A 91 10.85 12.17 -5.09
CA ALA A 91 9.52 11.68 -5.47
C ALA A 91 9.61 10.36 -6.24
N ASP A 92 10.43 10.29 -7.29
CA ASP A 92 10.62 9.06 -8.07
C ASP A 92 11.20 7.93 -7.21
N ALA A 93 12.09 8.24 -6.27
CA ALA A 93 12.61 7.26 -5.33
C ALA A 93 11.50 6.71 -4.43
N PHE A 94 10.67 7.56 -3.82
CA PHE A 94 9.52 7.14 -2.99
C PHE A 94 8.55 6.26 -3.78
N ILE A 95 8.15 6.71 -4.97
CA ILE A 95 7.21 5.99 -5.85
C ILE A 95 7.77 4.61 -6.19
N ALA A 96 9.04 4.52 -6.59
CA ALA A 96 9.67 3.25 -6.92
C ALA A 96 9.79 2.28 -5.71
N ARG A 97 9.86 2.78 -4.46
CA ARG A 97 9.77 1.92 -3.27
C ARG A 97 8.34 1.48 -3.03
N ALA A 98 7.39 2.42 -3.08
CA ALA A 98 5.98 2.17 -2.89
C ALA A 98 5.45 1.07 -3.83
N SER A 99 5.76 1.17 -5.13
CA SER A 99 5.33 0.19 -6.13
C SER A 99 5.86 -1.21 -5.83
N ARG A 100 7.15 -1.35 -5.48
CA ARG A 100 7.73 -2.65 -5.14
C ARG A 100 7.10 -3.28 -3.89
N ILE A 101 6.81 -2.46 -2.88
CA ILE A 101 6.14 -2.92 -1.65
C ILE A 101 4.72 -3.39 -1.98
N ALA A 102 3.97 -2.60 -2.76
CA ALA A 102 2.63 -2.94 -3.20
C ALA A 102 2.60 -4.23 -4.03
N GLU A 103 3.51 -4.39 -5.00
CA GLU A 103 3.66 -5.62 -5.78
C GLU A 103 3.92 -6.84 -4.89
N SER A 104 4.82 -6.71 -3.91
CA SER A 104 5.11 -7.78 -2.95
C SER A 104 3.87 -8.15 -2.12
N PHE A 105 3.08 -7.16 -1.69
CA PHE A 105 1.86 -7.43 -0.92
C PHE A 105 0.78 -8.06 -1.78
N LYS A 106 0.57 -7.55 -3.00
CA LYS A 106 -0.36 -8.14 -3.96
C LYS A 106 -0.05 -9.61 -4.22
N LEU A 107 1.22 -9.93 -4.46
CA LEU A 107 1.66 -11.31 -4.64
C LEU A 107 1.33 -12.15 -3.40
N ALA A 108 1.67 -11.68 -2.20
CA ALA A 108 1.40 -12.42 -0.98
C ALA A 108 -0.10 -12.58 -0.66
N MET A 109 -0.93 -11.61 -1.00
CA MET A 109 -2.36 -11.56 -0.67
C MET A 109 -3.24 -12.33 -1.67
N PHE A 110 -2.95 -12.19 -2.97
CA PHE A 110 -3.85 -12.64 -4.03
C PHE A 110 -3.31 -13.80 -4.84
N PHE A 111 -2.00 -14.05 -4.80
CA PHE A 111 -1.42 -15.21 -5.48
C PHE A 111 -1.66 -16.47 -4.65
N ARG A 112 -2.66 -17.26 -5.05
CA ARG A 112 -2.76 -18.65 -4.64
C ARG A 112 -2.04 -19.52 -5.67
N LEU A 113 -1.02 -20.27 -5.24
CA LEU A 113 -0.59 -21.41 -6.04
C LEU A 113 -1.80 -22.34 -6.23
N PRO A 114 -2.02 -22.87 -7.44
CA PRO A 114 -2.94 -23.99 -7.59
C PRO A 114 -2.49 -25.10 -6.63
N PRO A 115 -3.42 -25.84 -6.00
CA PRO A 115 -3.04 -27.01 -5.22
C PRO A 115 -2.19 -27.93 -6.11
N ALA A 116 -1.05 -28.38 -5.58
CA ALA A 116 -0.16 -29.30 -6.27
C ALA A 116 -0.96 -30.56 -6.64
N GLY A 117 -1.29 -30.71 -7.94
CA GLY A 117 -2.08 -31.83 -8.45
C GLY A 117 -3.38 -31.46 -9.18
N ALA A 118 -3.70 -30.19 -9.39
CA ALA A 118 -4.85 -29.83 -10.24
C ALA A 118 -4.59 -30.26 -11.71
N PRO A 119 -5.40 -31.16 -12.30
CA PRO A 119 -5.22 -31.53 -13.70
C PRO A 119 -5.46 -30.32 -14.61
N PRO A 120 -4.76 -30.21 -15.76
CA PRO A 120 -4.99 -29.13 -16.71
C PRO A 120 -6.47 -29.15 -17.13
N ARG A 121 -7.11 -27.98 -17.17
CA ARG A 121 -8.49 -27.88 -17.65
C ARG A 121 -8.55 -28.44 -19.06
N PRO A 122 -9.53 -29.28 -19.40
CA PRO A 122 -9.68 -29.76 -20.76
C PRO A 122 -9.89 -28.55 -21.67
N SER A 123 -9.05 -28.46 -22.71
CA SER A 123 -9.22 -27.52 -23.82
C SER A 123 -10.59 -27.77 -24.43
N ASP A 124 -11.49 -26.80 -24.37
CA ASP A 124 -12.80 -26.86 -25.03
C ASP A 124 -12.55 -26.91 -26.56
N PRO A 125 -12.85 -28.03 -27.24
CA PRO A 125 -12.76 -28.08 -28.69
C PRO A 125 -14.09 -27.57 -29.25
N SER A 126 -14.22 -26.26 -29.35
CA SER A 126 -15.28 -25.63 -30.14
C SER A 126 -14.75 -24.36 -30.80
N ARG A 127 -14.11 -24.50 -31.96
CA ARG A 127 -14.68 -24.13 -33.27
C ARG A 127 -13.71 -24.35 -34.42
#